data_AF-A0A3T0L4H1-F1
#
_entry.id   AF-A0A3T0L4H1-F1
#
_cell.length_a   1.000
_cell.length_b   1.000
_cell.length_c   1.000
_cell.angle_alpha   90.00
_cell.angle_beta   90.00
_cell.angle_gamma   90.00
#
_symmetry.space_group_name_H-M   'P 1'
#
loop_
_entity.id
_entity.type
_entity.pdbx_description
1 polymer ?
#
loop_
_entity_poly.entity_id
_entity_poly.type
_entity_poly.pdbx_seq_one_letter_code
_entity_poly.pdbx_strand_id
1 'polypeptide(L)'
;MKKIIIFLAVFLFANPLFIINEYRSAVGLNSLEDNPSLDFAAKLHAKYMFKNNEFSHYEKKYGYRFAGVTPADRAMSCGYPSRFVIENISKGEKSYKESVKDLFSAIYHRLAFLNFNINEIGYYRLNDIYVYDMGNKYISEACDNLEKFNSGFAGLCRDKNKIIPKEVYIANMQNNPKVVFWPYNGMKNTPPVFYDEIPDPLPDYGVCGYPVSISFNPYYYKNKKIQLITFTLYKGKMPVNDVKIITSETDENHMLKKTDFVLFPLQRLEYGAKYNVEADFVIDGKIKSYKWSFEVEDKYIPVINVIGNKGKYYIKPNITYLIYFKPLNKNDKLSDLKYEFRRGLTINKIGYKDANTLYLNISGKNNKKLKIYTKNRRITLIIKD
;
A
#
# COMPACT_ATOMS: atom_id res chain seq x y z
N MET A 1 7.18 34.22 41.05
CA MET A 1 6.63 34.03 39.69
C MET A 1 7.07 32.67 39.15
N LYS A 2 6.21 31.64 39.22
CA LYS A 2 6.50 30.33 38.62
C LYS A 2 6.03 30.35 37.17
N LYS A 3 6.96 30.25 36.22
CA LYS A 3 6.65 30.05 34.80
C LYS A 3 6.07 28.64 34.64
N ILE A 4 4.79 28.57 34.34
CA ILE A 4 4.13 27.33 33.89
C ILE A 4 4.54 27.14 32.44
N ILE A 5 5.40 26.14 32.18
CA ILE A 5 5.66 25.66 30.82
C ILE A 5 4.52 24.70 30.49
N ILE A 6 3.58 25.16 29.66
CA ILE A 6 2.53 24.32 29.11
C ILE A 6 3.18 23.47 28.02
N PHE A 7 3.40 22.18 28.30
CA PHE A 7 3.69 21.18 27.28
C PHE A 7 2.41 21.00 26.46
N LEU A 8 2.32 21.69 25.32
CA LEU A 8 1.26 21.46 24.36
C LEU A 8 1.53 20.11 23.68
N ALA A 9 1.08 19.03 24.29
CA ALA A 9 0.97 17.74 23.62
C ALA A 9 -0.10 17.88 22.54
N VAL A 10 0.30 18.32 21.35
CA VAL A 10 -0.53 18.22 20.16
C VAL A 10 -0.78 16.73 19.95
N PHE A 11 -1.97 16.28 20.32
CA PHE A 11 -2.49 15.01 19.84
C PHE A 11 -2.60 15.13 18.32
N LEU A 12 -1.52 14.77 17.62
CA LEU A 12 -1.51 14.52 16.18
C LEU A 12 -2.51 13.39 15.95
N PHE A 13 -3.77 13.75 15.64
CA PHE A 13 -4.61 12.85 14.85
C PHE A 13 -3.77 12.48 13.63
N ALA A 14 -3.47 11.19 13.47
CA ALA A 14 -2.49 10.69 12.51
C ALA A 14 -2.79 11.21 11.10
N ASN A 15 -2.11 12.29 10.72
CA ASN A 15 -2.26 12.95 9.44
C ASN A 15 -1.68 12.00 8.37
N PRO A 16 -2.45 11.58 7.35
CA PRO A 16 -1.92 10.70 6.30
C PRO A 16 -0.71 11.30 5.60
N LEU A 17 -0.64 12.63 5.41
CA LEU A 17 0.50 13.32 4.82
C LEU A 17 1.79 13.02 5.57
N PHE A 18 1.75 13.05 6.91
CA PHE A 18 2.90 12.74 7.74
C PHE A 18 3.37 11.29 7.51
N ILE A 19 2.45 10.33 7.53
CA ILE A 19 2.78 8.90 7.34
C ILE A 19 3.35 8.65 5.93
N ILE A 20 2.74 9.24 4.91
CA ILE A 20 3.20 9.13 3.52
C ILE A 20 4.61 9.75 3.38
N ASN A 21 4.84 10.91 3.99
CA ASN A 21 6.14 11.57 3.97
C ASN A 21 7.21 10.82 4.78
N GLU A 22 6.86 10.13 5.87
CA GLU A 22 7.77 9.22 6.56
C GLU A 22 8.25 8.11 5.62
N TYR A 23 7.34 7.49 4.86
CA TYR A 23 7.70 6.45 3.89
C TYR A 23 8.48 7.00 2.69
N ARG A 24 8.09 8.16 2.15
CA ARG A 24 8.82 8.81 1.05
C ARG A 24 10.23 9.20 1.48
N SER A 25 10.39 9.80 2.66
CA SER A 25 11.69 10.15 3.21
C SER A 25 12.55 8.91 3.49
N ALA A 26 11.96 7.80 3.93
CA ALA A 26 12.69 6.55 4.19
C ALA A 26 13.30 5.92 2.93
N VAL A 27 12.71 6.18 1.76
CA VAL A 27 13.29 5.81 0.45
C VAL A 27 14.09 6.94 -0.21
N GLY A 28 14.25 8.07 0.47
CA GLY A 28 14.98 9.25 -0.01
C GLY A 28 14.22 10.15 -0.98
N LEU A 29 12.93 9.91 -1.22
CA LEU A 29 12.09 10.79 -2.04
C LEU A 29 11.77 12.10 -1.29
N ASN A 30 11.53 13.17 -2.05
CA ASN A 30 11.06 14.44 -1.51
C ASN A 30 9.69 14.27 -0.84
N SER A 31 9.47 15.04 0.22
CA SER A 31 8.15 15.13 0.88
C SER A 31 7.12 15.78 -0.03
N LEU A 32 5.86 15.40 0.14
CA LEU A 32 4.70 16.04 -0.48
C LEU A 32 4.27 17.24 0.36
N GLU A 33 3.86 18.31 -0.32
CA GLU A 33 3.17 19.46 0.28
C GLU A 33 1.64 19.31 0.17
N ASP A 34 0.90 19.87 1.12
CA ASP A 34 -0.57 19.88 1.07
C ASP A 34 -1.07 20.87 0.01
N ASN A 35 -2.07 20.48 -0.79
CA ASN A 35 -2.66 21.33 -1.81
C ASN A 35 -4.20 21.45 -1.61
N PRO A 36 -4.73 22.64 -1.30
CA PRO A 36 -6.16 22.84 -1.02
C PRO A 36 -7.11 22.46 -2.17
N SER A 37 -6.68 22.61 -3.43
CA SER A 37 -7.49 22.26 -4.60
C SER A 37 -7.61 20.74 -4.75
N LEU A 38 -6.53 20.01 -4.49
CA LEU A 38 -6.53 18.54 -4.47
C LEU A 38 -7.33 18.00 -3.27
N ASP A 39 -7.25 18.65 -2.11
CA ASP A 39 -8.06 18.34 -0.93
C ASP A 39 -9.56 18.43 -1.23
N PHE A 40 -9.95 19.50 -1.94
CA PHE A 40 -11.33 19.69 -2.33
C PHE A 40 -11.78 18.65 -3.36
N ALA A 41 -10.92 18.29 -4.32
CA ALA A 41 -11.19 17.22 -5.29
C ALA A 41 -11.41 15.87 -4.60
N ALA A 42 -10.50 15.48 -3.71
CA ALA A 42 -10.59 14.25 -2.92
C ALA A 42 -11.89 14.21 -2.09
N LYS A 43 -12.27 15.35 -1.49
CA LYS A 43 -13.52 15.51 -0.74
C LYS A 43 -14.77 15.33 -1.60
N LEU A 44 -14.80 15.91 -2.80
CA LEU A 44 -15.93 15.74 -3.71
C LEU A 44 -16.04 14.28 -4.15
N HIS A 45 -14.92 13.64 -4.47
CA HIS A 45 -14.92 12.26 -4.93
C HIS A 45 -15.35 11.26 -3.85
N ALA A 46 -14.85 11.41 -2.61
CA ALA A 46 -15.30 10.59 -1.49
C ALA A 46 -16.82 10.73 -1.24
N LYS A 47 -17.34 11.96 -1.36
CA LYS A 47 -18.78 12.24 -1.26
C LYS A 47 -19.59 11.65 -2.41
N TYR A 48 -19.05 11.67 -3.63
CA TYR A 48 -19.65 11.03 -4.79
C TYR A 48 -19.76 9.53 -4.58
N MET A 49 -18.64 8.85 -4.26
CA MET A 49 -18.59 7.41 -4.03
C MET A 49 -19.59 6.98 -2.94
N PHE A 50 -19.62 7.71 -1.82
CA PHE A 50 -20.54 7.44 -0.72
C PHE A 50 -22.01 7.57 -1.14
N LYS A 51 -22.36 8.62 -1.90
CA LYS A 51 -23.77 8.88 -2.26
C LYS A 51 -24.30 8.01 -3.38
N ASN A 52 -23.43 7.55 -4.28
CA ASN A 52 -23.81 6.70 -5.40
C ASN A 52 -23.59 5.21 -5.10
N ASN A 53 -23.11 4.86 -3.89
CA ASN A 53 -22.78 3.49 -3.49
C ASN A 53 -21.85 2.79 -4.50
N GLU A 54 -20.86 3.54 -4.99
CA GLU A 54 -19.90 3.11 -6.01
C GLU A 54 -18.48 3.32 -5.47
N PHE A 55 -17.57 2.39 -5.75
CA PHE A 55 -16.15 2.53 -5.41
C PHE A 55 -15.34 2.38 -6.69
N SER A 56 -14.86 3.50 -7.21
CA SER A 56 -14.25 3.61 -8.55
C SER A 56 -13.47 4.91 -8.63
N HIS A 57 -12.34 4.90 -9.34
CA HIS A 57 -11.59 6.11 -9.69
C HIS A 57 -12.36 7.07 -10.63
N TYR A 58 -13.44 6.58 -11.25
CA TYR A 58 -14.21 7.30 -12.25
C TYR A 58 -15.60 7.67 -11.74
N GLU A 59 -16.04 8.88 -12.06
CA GLU A 59 -17.42 9.31 -11.85
C GLU A 59 -18.24 9.23 -13.14
N LYS A 60 -19.52 8.92 -13.01
CA LYS A 60 -20.46 8.92 -14.13
C LYS A 60 -21.04 10.32 -14.28
N LYS A 61 -21.06 10.81 -15.53
CA LYS A 61 -21.63 12.13 -15.86
C LYS A 61 -23.06 12.22 -15.34
N TYR A 62 -23.37 13.34 -14.69
CA TYR A 62 -24.67 13.62 -14.06
C TYR A 62 -25.02 12.76 -12.83
N GLY A 63 -24.09 11.95 -12.32
CA GLY A 63 -24.26 11.30 -11.02
C GLY A 63 -24.43 12.33 -9.90
N TYR A 64 -25.07 11.93 -8.80
CA TYR A 64 -25.30 12.86 -7.70
C TYR A 64 -23.96 13.27 -7.08
N ARG A 65 -23.72 14.59 -6.95
CA ARG A 65 -22.42 15.20 -6.54
C ARG A 65 -21.27 14.98 -7.54
N PHE A 66 -21.57 14.78 -8.82
CA PHE A 66 -20.57 14.75 -9.88
C PHE A 66 -19.70 16.01 -9.90
N ALA A 67 -18.39 15.82 -9.94
CA ALA A 67 -17.37 16.87 -10.05
C ALA A 67 -16.50 16.70 -11.31
N GLY A 68 -16.37 15.47 -11.82
CA GLY A 68 -15.56 15.19 -13.01
C GLY A 68 -15.34 13.70 -13.21
N VAL A 69 -15.25 13.27 -14.47
CA VAL A 69 -15.15 11.83 -14.80
C VAL A 69 -13.84 11.24 -14.30
N THR A 70 -12.71 11.90 -14.55
CA THR A 70 -11.37 11.43 -14.15
C THR A 70 -10.85 12.20 -12.93
N PRO A 71 -9.83 11.70 -12.20
CA PRO A 71 -9.19 12.46 -11.13
C PRO A 71 -8.73 13.85 -11.59
N ALA A 72 -8.14 13.92 -12.79
CA ALA A 72 -7.73 15.18 -13.40
C ALA A 72 -8.93 16.12 -13.64
N ASP A 73 -10.06 15.64 -14.16
CA ASP A 73 -11.23 16.50 -14.39
C ASP A 73 -11.81 17.04 -13.07
N ARG A 74 -11.82 16.21 -12.02
CA ARG A 74 -12.24 16.63 -10.67
C ARG A 74 -11.32 17.70 -10.10
N ALA A 75 -10.01 17.47 -10.13
CA ALA A 75 -9.01 18.43 -9.68
C ALA A 75 -9.15 19.77 -10.44
N MET A 76 -9.33 19.72 -11.76
CA MET A 76 -9.53 20.90 -12.59
C MET A 76 -10.80 21.69 -12.23
N SER A 77 -11.89 20.99 -11.88
CA SER A 77 -13.14 21.61 -11.41
C SER A 77 -12.98 22.29 -10.05
N CYS A 78 -12.01 21.83 -9.25
CA CYS A 78 -11.68 22.34 -7.93
C CYS A 78 -10.59 23.44 -7.95
N GLY A 79 -10.18 23.90 -9.13
CA GLY A 79 -9.20 24.97 -9.27
C GLY A 79 -7.74 24.52 -9.36
N TYR A 80 -7.45 23.21 -9.36
CA TYR A 80 -6.10 22.73 -9.65
C TYR A 80 -5.81 22.89 -11.16
N PRO A 81 -4.72 23.55 -11.57
CA PRO A 81 -4.56 24.01 -12.96
C PRO A 81 -3.98 22.94 -13.92
N SER A 82 -3.46 21.86 -13.35
CA SER A 82 -2.80 20.77 -14.08
C SER A 82 -3.69 19.54 -14.20
N ARG A 83 -3.58 18.84 -15.32
CA ARG A 83 -4.17 17.51 -15.57
C ARG A 83 -3.25 16.37 -15.10
N PHE A 84 -2.05 16.68 -14.63
CA PHE A 84 -1.15 15.70 -14.01
C PHE A 84 -1.63 15.42 -12.58
N VAL A 85 -2.50 14.41 -12.45
CA VAL A 85 -3.06 13.94 -11.17
C VAL A 85 -2.96 12.42 -11.13
N ILE A 86 -2.47 11.90 -10.01
CA ILE A 86 -2.44 10.46 -9.69
C ILE A 86 -3.31 10.26 -8.46
N GLU A 87 -4.22 9.30 -8.50
CA GLU A 87 -5.15 9.05 -7.39
C GLU A 87 -4.91 7.68 -6.77
N ASN A 88 -4.96 7.62 -5.44
CA ASN A 88 -5.18 6.39 -4.69
C ASN A 88 -6.52 6.49 -3.95
N ILE A 89 -7.26 5.38 -3.90
CA ILE A 89 -8.48 5.25 -3.09
C ILE A 89 -8.44 3.97 -2.27
N SER A 90 -8.99 3.98 -1.06
CA SER A 90 -9.20 2.75 -0.27
C SER A 90 -10.57 2.76 0.40
N LYS A 91 -11.03 1.58 0.82
CA LYS A 91 -12.31 1.43 1.52
C LYS A 91 -12.28 0.30 2.55
N GLY A 92 -12.78 0.60 3.75
CA GLY A 92 -13.01 -0.36 4.82
C GLY A 92 -12.02 -0.28 5.98
N GLU A 93 -10.95 0.50 5.84
CA GLU A 93 -9.93 0.66 6.89
C GLU A 93 -10.43 1.60 8.00
N LYS A 94 -9.97 1.38 9.24
CA LYS A 94 -10.48 2.12 10.41
C LYS A 94 -9.85 3.49 10.57
N SER A 95 -8.66 3.68 10.01
CA SER A 95 -7.90 4.92 10.12
C SER A 95 -7.06 5.19 8.87
N TYR A 96 -6.62 6.44 8.70
CA TYR A 96 -5.62 6.81 7.69
C TYR A 96 -4.34 5.97 7.79
N LYS A 97 -3.91 5.62 9.02
CA LYS A 97 -2.73 4.77 9.21
C LYS A 97 -2.91 3.38 8.64
N GLU A 98 -4.10 2.78 8.81
CA GLU A 98 -4.42 1.48 8.22
C GLU A 98 -4.57 1.60 6.70
N SER A 99 -5.31 2.59 6.20
CA SER A 99 -5.47 2.87 4.77
C SER A 99 -4.13 3.04 4.04
N VAL A 100 -3.26 3.91 4.54
CA VAL A 100 -1.93 4.13 3.94
C VAL A 100 -1.10 2.84 4.00
N LYS A 101 -1.10 2.11 5.12
CA LYS A 101 -0.34 0.86 5.25
C LYS A 101 -0.82 -0.21 4.24
N ASP A 102 -2.12 -0.34 4.05
CA ASP A 102 -2.69 -1.32 3.12
C ASP A 102 -2.43 -0.90 1.66
N LEU A 103 -2.55 0.39 1.33
CA LEU A 103 -2.19 0.91 0.01
C LEU A 103 -0.69 0.78 -0.31
N PHE A 104 0.20 0.86 0.67
CA PHE A 104 1.63 0.56 0.48
C PHE A 104 1.91 -0.95 0.35
N SER A 105 0.97 -1.80 0.75
CA SER A 105 1.04 -3.24 0.52
C SER A 105 0.63 -3.60 -0.92
N ALA A 106 -0.28 -2.81 -1.50
CA ALA A 106 -0.73 -2.86 -2.88
C ALA A 106 0.31 -2.24 -3.84
N ILE A 107 0.67 -2.93 -4.93
CA ILE A 107 1.78 -2.58 -5.82
C ILE A 107 1.54 -1.27 -6.55
N TYR A 108 0.44 -1.15 -7.28
CA TYR A 108 0.18 0.01 -8.13
C TYR A 108 -0.06 1.24 -7.27
N HIS A 109 -0.78 1.07 -6.16
CA HIS A 109 -1.03 2.14 -5.19
C HIS A 109 0.26 2.60 -4.49
N ARG A 110 1.13 1.67 -4.10
CA ARG A 110 2.47 1.98 -3.59
C ARG A 110 3.29 2.78 -4.62
N LEU A 111 3.30 2.34 -5.88
CA LEU A 111 4.04 3.02 -6.94
C LEU A 111 3.49 4.43 -7.24
N ALA A 112 2.18 4.65 -7.02
CA ALA A 112 1.59 5.98 -7.06
C ALA A 112 2.14 6.87 -5.93
N PHE A 113 2.14 6.41 -4.67
CA PHE A 113 2.71 7.18 -3.55
C PHE A 113 4.23 7.39 -3.64
N LEU A 114 4.95 6.46 -4.27
CA LEU A 114 6.39 6.53 -4.47
C LEU A 114 6.79 7.14 -5.83
N ASN A 115 5.85 7.76 -6.55
CA ASN A 115 6.13 8.33 -7.86
C ASN A 115 7.16 9.47 -7.75
N PHE A 116 8.20 9.40 -8.60
CA PHE A 116 9.29 10.38 -8.66
C PHE A 116 8.84 11.78 -9.13
N ASN A 117 7.67 11.90 -9.74
CA ASN A 117 7.19 13.13 -10.35
C ASN A 117 6.04 13.79 -9.58
N ILE A 118 5.74 13.36 -8.35
CA ILE A 118 4.79 14.06 -7.46
C ILE A 118 5.52 14.77 -6.32
N ASN A 119 5.00 15.92 -5.91
CA ASN A 119 5.50 16.71 -4.77
C ASN A 119 4.39 17.48 -4.03
N GLU A 120 3.13 17.25 -4.37
CA GLU A 120 1.97 17.79 -3.65
C GLU A 120 0.85 16.77 -3.60
N ILE A 121 -0.04 16.90 -2.62
CA ILE A 121 -1.13 15.97 -2.35
C ILE A 121 -2.31 16.69 -1.68
N GLY A 122 -3.51 16.23 -1.98
CA GLY A 122 -4.69 16.45 -1.16
C GLY A 122 -5.34 15.12 -0.80
N TYR A 123 -6.05 15.08 0.32
CA TYR A 123 -6.66 13.86 0.82
C TYR A 123 -7.96 14.13 1.57
N TYR A 124 -8.86 13.17 1.53
CA TYR A 124 -10.09 13.24 2.31
C TYR A 124 -10.60 11.87 2.71
N ARG A 125 -11.20 11.80 3.90
CA ARG A 125 -11.88 10.62 4.43
C ARG A 125 -13.36 10.93 4.66
N LEU A 126 -14.21 10.07 4.12
CA LEU A 126 -15.64 10.03 4.46
C LEU A 126 -16.01 8.62 4.93
N ASN A 127 -16.31 8.47 6.22
CA ASN A 127 -16.57 7.17 6.86
C ASN A 127 -15.38 6.20 6.69
N ASP A 128 -15.55 5.16 5.91
CA ASP A 128 -14.56 4.14 5.57
C ASP A 128 -13.93 4.34 4.19
N ILE A 129 -14.26 5.42 3.47
CA ILE A 129 -13.72 5.75 2.14
C ILE A 129 -12.60 6.78 2.28
N TYR A 130 -11.46 6.51 1.65
CA TYR A 130 -10.27 7.36 1.64
C TYR A 130 -9.89 7.69 0.21
N VAL A 131 -9.56 8.96 -0.06
CA VAL A 131 -9.10 9.45 -1.36
C VAL A 131 -7.83 10.26 -1.17
N TYR A 132 -6.84 10.05 -2.03
CA TYR A 132 -5.56 10.73 -2.06
C TYR A 132 -5.25 11.16 -3.50
N ASP A 133 -5.33 12.45 -3.78
CA ASP A 133 -5.02 13.05 -5.08
C ASP A 133 -3.63 13.67 -5.03
N MET A 134 -2.71 13.21 -5.88
CA MET A 134 -1.31 13.63 -5.90
C MET A 134 -0.97 14.36 -7.19
N GLY A 135 -0.26 15.48 -7.05
CA GLY A 135 0.06 16.41 -8.13
C GLY A 135 1.54 16.74 -8.24
N ASN A 136 1.84 17.75 -9.08
CA ASN A 136 3.18 18.26 -9.28
C ASN A 136 3.14 19.80 -9.35
N LYS A 137 3.67 20.43 -8.31
CA LYS A 137 3.69 21.87 -8.08
C LYS A 137 4.33 22.64 -9.23
N TYR A 138 5.44 22.15 -9.79
CA TYR A 138 6.10 22.82 -10.90
C TYR A 138 5.22 22.81 -12.16
N ILE A 139 4.54 21.70 -12.41
CA ILE A 139 3.60 21.59 -13.53
C ILE A 139 2.37 22.47 -13.28
N SER A 140 1.82 22.47 -12.07
CA SER A 140 0.64 23.26 -11.74
C SER A 140 0.92 24.77 -11.82
N GLU A 141 2.03 25.26 -11.26
CA GLU A 141 2.48 26.65 -11.39
C GLU A 141 2.73 27.06 -12.85
N ALA A 142 3.37 26.19 -13.65
CA ALA A 142 3.56 26.45 -15.08
C ALA A 142 2.23 26.50 -15.83
N CYS A 143 1.23 25.72 -15.42
CA CYS A 143 -0.11 25.76 -16.01
C CYS A 143 -0.90 27.03 -15.68
N ASP A 144 -0.62 27.70 -14.55
CA ASP A 144 -1.22 29.00 -14.21
C ASP A 144 -0.48 30.20 -14.79
N ASN A 145 0.81 30.08 -15.12
CA ASN A 145 1.59 31.16 -15.72
C ASN A 145 1.04 31.58 -17.11
N LEU A 146 1.06 32.86 -17.49
CA LEU A 146 0.62 33.33 -18.81
C LEU A 146 1.68 33.14 -19.92
N GLU A 147 2.90 32.77 -19.57
CA GLU A 147 3.98 32.52 -20.53
C GLU A 147 3.65 31.39 -21.52
N LYS A 148 4.01 31.62 -22.79
CA LYS A 148 3.85 30.66 -23.88
C LYS A 148 5.20 30.10 -24.29
N PHE A 149 5.26 28.79 -24.42
CA PHE A 149 6.46 28.07 -24.83
C PHE A 149 6.24 27.43 -26.20
N ASN A 150 7.30 27.40 -27.02
CA ASN A 150 7.26 26.83 -28.37
C ASN A 150 7.62 25.35 -28.42
N SER A 151 8.12 24.76 -27.33
CA SER A 151 8.54 23.36 -27.25
C SER A 151 8.32 22.78 -25.86
N GLY A 152 7.98 21.49 -25.79
CA GLY A 152 7.72 20.79 -24.53
C GLY A 152 6.53 19.82 -24.61
N PHE A 153 5.74 19.77 -23.55
CA PHE A 153 4.59 18.86 -23.43
C PHE A 153 3.27 19.64 -23.46
N ALA A 154 2.34 19.19 -24.31
CA ALA A 154 0.95 19.65 -24.34
C ALA A 154 0.04 18.70 -23.53
N GLY A 155 -1.22 19.09 -23.32
CA GLY A 155 -2.23 18.26 -22.66
C GLY A 155 -2.13 18.16 -21.13
N LEU A 156 -1.18 18.86 -20.52
CA LEU A 156 -0.95 18.85 -19.07
C LEU A 156 -1.69 19.95 -18.32
N CYS A 157 -2.24 20.95 -19.00
CA CYS A 157 -2.95 22.08 -18.38
C CYS A 157 -4.46 22.08 -18.69
N ARG A 158 -5.22 23.00 -18.08
CA ARG A 158 -6.63 23.26 -18.43
C ARG A 158 -6.83 23.45 -19.93
N ASP A 159 -6.06 24.37 -20.49
CA ASP A 159 -5.91 24.50 -21.94
C ASP A 159 -4.98 23.38 -22.42
N LYS A 160 -5.56 22.43 -23.16
CA LYS A 160 -4.83 21.27 -23.68
C LYS A 160 -3.77 21.67 -24.71
N ASN A 161 -3.90 22.83 -25.34
CA ASN A 161 -2.93 23.34 -26.32
C ASN A 161 -1.76 24.07 -25.67
N LYS A 162 -1.88 24.44 -24.39
CA LYS A 162 -0.79 25.07 -23.67
C LYS A 162 0.37 24.08 -23.51
N ILE A 163 1.55 24.53 -23.91
CA ILE A 163 2.80 23.79 -23.81
C ILE A 163 3.50 24.18 -22.51
N ILE A 164 3.94 23.19 -21.74
CA ILE A 164 4.88 23.38 -20.64
C ILE A 164 6.28 22.92 -21.07
N PRO A 165 7.36 23.60 -20.64
CA PRO A 165 8.72 23.19 -20.94
C PRO A 165 9.03 21.77 -20.43
N LYS A 166 9.91 21.07 -21.14
CA LYS A 166 10.33 19.71 -20.74
C LYS A 166 11.03 19.72 -19.38
N GLU A 167 11.77 20.78 -19.09
CA GLU A 167 12.53 21.02 -17.87
C GLU A 167 11.62 21.07 -16.65
N VAL A 168 10.46 21.74 -16.77
CA VAL A 168 9.42 21.78 -15.74
C VAL A 168 8.90 20.39 -15.42
N TYR A 169 8.60 19.59 -16.45
CA TYR A 169 8.08 18.24 -16.27
C TYR A 169 9.06 17.31 -15.54
N ILE A 170 10.37 17.50 -15.75
CA ILE A 170 11.41 16.64 -15.15
C ILE A 170 12.01 17.18 -13.85
N ALA A 171 11.76 18.45 -13.51
CA ALA A 171 12.38 19.13 -12.37
C ALA A 171 12.21 18.36 -11.06
N ASN A 172 11.01 17.85 -10.77
CA ASN A 172 10.80 17.09 -9.54
C ASN A 172 11.56 15.76 -9.54
N MET A 173 11.60 15.06 -10.68
CA MET A 173 12.33 13.80 -10.78
C MET A 173 13.84 13.99 -10.60
N GLN A 174 14.39 15.13 -11.03
CA GLN A 174 15.81 15.47 -10.84
C GLN A 174 16.20 15.59 -9.37
N ASN A 175 15.28 16.04 -8.53
CA ASN A 175 15.50 16.23 -7.09
C ASN A 175 15.25 14.95 -6.27
N ASN A 176 14.97 13.83 -6.92
CA ASN A 176 14.68 12.56 -6.27
C ASN A 176 15.80 11.52 -6.53
N PRO A 177 15.93 10.49 -5.68
CA PRO A 177 16.95 9.46 -5.80
C PRO A 177 16.91 8.74 -7.14
N LYS A 178 18.05 8.17 -7.51
CA LYS A 178 18.21 7.38 -8.75
C LYS A 178 17.42 6.07 -8.71
N VAL A 179 17.29 5.47 -7.53
CA VAL A 179 16.68 4.15 -7.31
C VAL A 179 15.92 4.17 -6.00
N VAL A 180 14.74 3.57 -5.97
CA VAL A 180 13.90 3.38 -4.77
C VAL A 180 13.69 1.89 -4.56
N PHE A 181 13.83 1.43 -3.31
CA PHE A 181 13.54 0.06 -2.90
C PHE A 181 12.31 0.04 -2.00
N TRP A 182 11.50 -1.00 -2.13
CA TRP A 182 10.43 -1.26 -1.17
C TRP A 182 10.34 -2.75 -0.82
N PRO A 183 10.13 -3.15 0.44
CA PRO A 183 10.37 -2.39 1.66
C PRO A 183 11.71 -1.63 1.62
N TYR A 184 11.79 -0.45 2.23
CA TYR A 184 13.02 0.31 2.26
C TYR A 184 14.09 -0.40 3.11
N ASN A 185 15.36 -0.05 2.90
CA ASN A 185 16.46 -0.72 3.60
C ASN A 185 16.36 -0.47 5.12
N GLY A 186 16.33 -1.56 5.90
CA GLY A 186 16.16 -1.52 7.34
C GLY A 186 14.72 -1.30 7.81
N MET A 187 13.72 -1.39 6.91
CA MET A 187 12.31 -1.27 7.29
C MET A 187 11.94 -2.34 8.32
N LYS A 188 11.23 -1.92 9.37
CA LYS A 188 10.68 -2.79 10.41
C LYS A 188 9.17 -2.85 10.29
N ASN A 189 8.57 -3.86 10.90
CA ASN A 189 7.11 -4.02 10.96
C ASN A 189 6.44 -4.09 9.58
N THR A 190 7.14 -4.69 8.62
CA THR A 190 6.59 -4.96 7.28
C THR A 190 5.45 -5.96 7.40
N PRO A 191 4.32 -5.77 6.71
CA PRO A 191 3.27 -6.78 6.65
C PRO A 191 3.82 -8.12 6.11
N PRO A 192 3.28 -9.25 6.54
CA PRO A 192 3.75 -10.57 6.10
C PRO A 192 3.11 -11.03 4.78
N VAL A 193 2.05 -10.36 4.31
CA VAL A 193 1.12 -10.87 3.30
C VAL A 193 0.64 -9.77 2.36
N PHE A 194 0.38 -10.14 1.11
CA PHE A 194 -0.40 -9.40 0.11
C PHE A 194 -1.64 -10.21 -0.24
N TYR A 195 -2.79 -9.54 -0.39
CA TYR A 195 -4.05 -10.26 -0.59
C TYR A 195 -5.12 -9.50 -1.35
N ASP A 196 -5.10 -8.17 -1.43
CA ASP A 196 -6.12 -7.41 -2.15
C ASP A 196 -5.49 -6.22 -2.88
N GLU A 197 -5.79 -6.07 -4.17
CA GLU A 197 -5.56 -4.88 -4.98
C GLU A 197 -6.49 -4.92 -6.21
N ILE A 198 -6.93 -3.74 -6.67
CA ILE A 198 -7.73 -3.61 -7.90
C ILE A 198 -7.08 -2.52 -8.78
N PRO A 199 -6.68 -2.83 -10.02
CA PRO A 199 -6.64 -4.18 -10.61
C PRO A 199 -5.59 -5.07 -9.91
N ASP A 200 -5.78 -6.40 -9.97
CA ASP A 200 -4.91 -7.34 -9.26
C ASP A 200 -3.61 -7.58 -10.05
N PRO A 201 -2.42 -7.23 -9.53
CA PRO A 201 -1.13 -7.48 -10.20
C PRO A 201 -0.74 -8.96 -10.29
N LEU A 202 -1.42 -9.83 -9.54
CA LEU A 202 -1.14 -11.25 -9.51
C LEU A 202 -2.46 -12.06 -9.44
N PRO A 203 -3.31 -12.02 -10.49
CA PRO A 203 -4.68 -12.56 -10.45
C PRO A 203 -4.76 -14.07 -10.26
N ASP A 204 -3.66 -14.77 -10.54
CA ASP A 204 -3.50 -16.20 -10.29
C ASP A 204 -3.45 -16.58 -8.80
N TYR A 205 -3.21 -15.63 -7.90
CA TYR A 205 -3.00 -15.87 -6.47
C TYR A 205 -3.85 -14.91 -5.64
N GLY A 206 -4.92 -15.43 -5.04
CA GLY A 206 -5.71 -14.66 -4.08
C GLY A 206 -4.94 -14.27 -2.82
N VAL A 207 -3.89 -14.98 -2.44
CA VAL A 207 -3.06 -14.57 -1.29
C VAL A 207 -1.62 -15.02 -1.46
N CYS A 208 -0.68 -14.13 -1.18
CA CYS A 208 0.75 -14.42 -1.26
C CYS A 208 1.54 -13.61 -0.20
N GLY A 209 2.86 -13.77 -0.18
CA GLY A 209 3.73 -13.00 0.70
C GLY A 209 3.86 -11.55 0.28
N TYR A 210 4.30 -10.72 1.22
CA TYR A 210 4.46 -9.29 0.97
C TYR A 210 5.49 -9.02 -0.14
N PRO A 211 5.14 -8.26 -1.19
CA PRO A 211 5.98 -8.08 -2.35
C PRO A 211 7.08 -7.05 -2.14
N VAL A 212 8.24 -7.34 -2.72
CA VAL A 212 9.40 -6.43 -2.76
C VAL A 212 9.54 -5.82 -4.15
N SER A 213 10.02 -4.59 -4.26
CA SER A 213 10.20 -3.92 -5.54
C SER A 213 11.41 -3.01 -5.58
N ILE A 214 11.90 -2.79 -6.80
CA ILE A 214 12.93 -1.82 -7.13
C ILE A 214 12.43 -0.97 -8.30
N SER A 215 12.51 0.35 -8.14
CA SER A 215 12.07 1.34 -9.13
C SER A 215 13.22 2.26 -9.49
N PHE A 216 13.50 2.38 -10.78
CA PHE A 216 14.52 3.29 -11.32
C PHE A 216 13.89 4.63 -11.71
N ASN A 217 14.50 5.72 -11.27
CA ASN A 217 13.98 7.05 -11.57
C ASN A 217 14.04 7.34 -13.09
N PRO A 218 12.90 7.61 -13.75
CA PRO A 218 12.87 7.82 -15.19
C PRO A 218 13.78 8.95 -15.69
N TYR A 219 14.04 9.98 -14.88
CA TYR A 219 14.97 11.05 -15.27
C TYR A 219 16.37 10.51 -15.63
N TYR A 220 16.89 9.56 -14.85
CA TYR A 220 18.23 9.00 -15.05
C TYR A 220 18.27 7.74 -15.92
N TYR A 221 17.14 7.08 -16.12
CA TYR A 221 17.07 5.73 -16.69
C TYR A 221 16.11 5.56 -17.88
N LYS A 222 15.28 6.54 -18.24
CA LYS A 222 14.28 6.39 -19.32
C LYS A 222 14.88 5.97 -20.67
N ASN A 223 16.09 6.43 -20.98
CA ASN A 223 16.78 6.13 -22.24
C ASN A 223 17.83 5.01 -22.08
N LYS A 224 17.87 4.34 -20.93
CA LYS A 224 18.83 3.28 -20.64
C LYS A 224 18.20 1.92 -20.87
N LYS A 225 19.01 0.98 -21.37
CA LYS A 225 18.59 -0.42 -21.43
C LYS A 225 18.81 -1.04 -20.07
N ILE A 226 17.72 -1.37 -19.38
CA ILE A 226 17.72 -2.05 -18.07
C ILE A 226 17.28 -3.48 -18.30
N GLN A 227 18.12 -4.44 -17.96
CA GLN A 227 17.80 -5.86 -18.03
C GLN A 227 18.02 -6.50 -16.67
N LEU A 228 17.00 -7.18 -16.14
CA LEU A 228 17.11 -7.94 -14.91
C LEU A 228 17.92 -9.22 -15.15
N ILE A 229 18.92 -9.48 -14.31
CA ILE A 229 19.68 -10.73 -14.30
C ILE A 229 19.12 -11.67 -13.21
N THR A 230 19.07 -11.18 -11.98
CA THR A 230 18.56 -11.92 -10.81
C THR A 230 17.74 -10.98 -9.94
N PHE A 231 16.71 -11.52 -9.29
CA PHE A 231 15.98 -10.86 -8.22
C PHE A 231 15.63 -11.94 -7.19
N THR A 232 16.30 -11.92 -6.05
CA THR A 232 16.21 -13.01 -5.08
C THR A 232 15.93 -12.47 -3.69
N LEU A 233 14.96 -13.10 -3.03
CA LEU A 233 14.65 -12.87 -1.62
C LEU A 233 15.27 -13.99 -0.78
N TYR A 234 15.90 -13.65 0.34
CA TYR A 234 16.55 -14.58 1.25
C TYR A 234 15.96 -14.47 2.66
N LYS A 235 15.72 -15.62 3.30
CA LYS A 235 15.48 -15.71 4.74
C LYS A 235 16.78 -16.20 5.40
N GLY A 236 17.48 -15.31 6.10
CA GLY A 236 18.85 -15.60 6.55
C GLY A 236 19.77 -15.85 5.35
N LYS A 237 20.33 -17.07 5.24
CA LYS A 237 21.17 -17.50 4.10
C LYS A 237 20.41 -18.32 3.04
N MET A 238 19.15 -18.66 3.30
CA MET A 238 18.37 -19.53 2.40
C MET A 238 17.55 -18.70 1.41
N PRO A 239 17.65 -18.96 0.10
CA PRO A 239 16.78 -18.31 -0.88
C PRO A 239 15.32 -18.76 -0.69
N VAL A 240 14.39 -17.83 -0.88
CA VAL A 240 12.96 -18.10 -1.01
C VAL A 240 12.72 -18.49 -2.47
N ASN A 241 12.46 -19.77 -2.70
CA ASN A 241 12.38 -20.32 -4.06
C ASN A 241 11.00 -20.11 -4.71
N ASP A 242 9.93 -20.18 -3.92
CA ASP A 242 8.56 -20.01 -4.43
C ASP A 242 8.26 -18.51 -4.60
N VAL A 243 8.71 -17.94 -5.71
CA VAL A 243 8.53 -16.52 -6.05
C VAL A 243 8.02 -16.33 -7.48
N LYS A 244 7.32 -15.23 -7.75
CA LYS A 244 7.02 -14.75 -9.10
C LYS A 244 7.52 -13.32 -9.26
N ILE A 245 8.26 -13.07 -10.33
CA ILE A 245 8.73 -11.72 -10.67
C ILE A 245 7.83 -11.18 -11.77
N ILE A 246 7.35 -9.95 -11.60
CA ILE A 246 6.62 -9.21 -12.64
C ILE A 246 7.42 -7.97 -13.05
N THR A 247 7.37 -7.67 -14.34
CA THR A 247 7.98 -6.50 -14.99
C THR A 247 6.92 -5.82 -15.85
N SER A 248 7.24 -4.68 -16.47
CA SER A 248 6.32 -4.06 -17.44
C SER A 248 5.91 -4.97 -18.61
N GLU A 249 6.70 -6.02 -18.92
CA GLU A 249 6.42 -6.94 -20.01
C GLU A 249 5.45 -8.05 -19.60
N THR A 250 5.46 -8.43 -18.32
CA THR A 250 4.64 -9.53 -17.77
C THR A 250 3.49 -9.06 -16.89
N ASP A 251 3.38 -7.76 -16.67
CA ASP A 251 2.28 -7.13 -15.94
C ASP A 251 1.00 -7.12 -16.76
N GLU A 252 0.04 -7.97 -16.38
CA GLU A 252 -1.24 -8.17 -17.08
C GLU A 252 -2.09 -6.90 -17.16
N ASN A 253 -1.95 -5.98 -16.20
CA ASN A 253 -2.71 -4.72 -16.18
C ASN A 253 -1.96 -3.54 -16.82
N HIS A 254 -0.73 -3.74 -17.27
CA HIS A 254 0.10 -2.72 -17.92
C HIS A 254 0.30 -1.42 -17.11
N MET A 255 0.34 -1.54 -15.78
CA MET A 255 0.51 -0.44 -14.83
C MET A 255 1.98 -0.24 -14.43
N LEU A 256 2.81 -1.28 -14.52
CA LEU A 256 4.25 -1.19 -14.27
C LEU A 256 4.98 -0.48 -15.41
N LYS A 257 5.86 0.47 -15.07
CA LYS A 257 6.75 1.11 -16.04
C LYS A 257 7.93 0.19 -16.33
N LYS A 258 8.62 0.41 -17.46
CA LYS A 258 9.87 -0.29 -17.82
C LYS A 258 11.00 -0.15 -16.78
N THR A 259 10.83 0.76 -15.83
CA THR A 259 11.74 1.04 -14.73
C THR A 259 11.33 0.39 -13.42
N ASP A 260 10.22 -0.36 -13.38
CA ASP A 260 9.68 -0.98 -12.18
C ASP A 260 9.79 -2.51 -12.27
N PHE A 261 10.29 -3.12 -11.19
CA PHE A 261 10.45 -4.56 -11.06
C PHE A 261 9.92 -5.01 -9.70
N VAL A 262 9.09 -6.05 -9.67
CA VAL A 262 8.43 -6.52 -8.44
C VAL A 262 8.62 -8.02 -8.30
N LEU A 263 8.97 -8.47 -7.10
CA LEU A 263 9.05 -9.88 -6.72
C LEU A 263 7.99 -10.18 -5.66
N PHE A 264 7.15 -11.16 -5.96
CA PHE A 264 6.15 -11.72 -5.07
C PHE A 264 6.64 -13.05 -4.50
N PRO A 265 6.83 -13.15 -3.17
CA PRO A 265 6.89 -14.44 -2.50
C PRO A 265 5.52 -15.11 -2.60
N LEU A 266 5.44 -16.33 -3.09
CA LEU A 266 4.17 -17.05 -3.25
C LEU A 266 3.65 -17.64 -1.93
N GLN A 267 4.46 -17.56 -0.87
CA GLN A 267 4.08 -17.91 0.49
C GLN A 267 4.21 -16.70 1.40
N ARG A 268 3.35 -16.63 2.43
CA ARG A 268 3.43 -15.63 3.49
C ARG A 268 4.83 -15.55 4.08
N LEU A 269 5.31 -14.33 4.30
CA LEU A 269 6.56 -14.09 5.03
C LEU A 269 6.40 -14.38 6.52
N GLU A 270 7.44 -14.94 7.14
CA GLU A 270 7.37 -15.36 8.53
C GLU A 270 7.43 -14.17 9.50
N TYR A 271 6.50 -14.15 10.47
CA TYR A 271 6.48 -13.17 11.55
C TYR A 271 7.81 -13.09 12.30
N GLY A 272 8.31 -11.88 12.52
CA GLY A 272 9.59 -11.61 13.20
C GLY A 272 10.83 -12.05 12.44
N ALA A 273 10.71 -12.52 11.20
CA ALA A 273 11.87 -12.88 10.39
C ALA A 273 12.45 -11.64 9.68
N LYS A 274 13.78 -11.65 9.54
CA LYS A 274 14.51 -10.73 8.69
C LYS A 274 14.74 -11.34 7.31
N TYR A 275 14.46 -10.56 6.28
CA TYR A 275 14.70 -10.92 4.89
C TYR A 275 15.75 -10.01 4.26
N ASN A 276 16.61 -10.58 3.43
CA ASN A 276 17.57 -9.86 2.60
C ASN A 276 17.15 -9.98 1.14
N VAL A 277 17.34 -8.93 0.38
CA VAL A 277 17.01 -8.87 -1.04
C VAL A 277 18.27 -8.58 -1.82
N GLU A 278 18.50 -9.35 -2.89
CA GLU A 278 19.59 -9.11 -3.82
C GLU A 278 19.01 -9.03 -5.24
N ALA A 279 19.41 -8.02 -6.00
CA ALA A 279 18.97 -7.85 -7.37
C ALA A 279 20.12 -7.35 -8.26
N ASP A 280 20.40 -8.08 -9.34
CA ASP A 280 21.44 -7.75 -10.31
C ASP A 280 20.81 -7.34 -11.64
N PHE A 281 21.35 -6.28 -12.24
CA PHE A 281 20.88 -5.74 -13.51
C PHE A 281 22.05 -5.49 -14.45
N VAL A 282 21.82 -5.66 -15.75
CA VAL A 282 22.64 -5.00 -16.78
C VAL A 282 22.02 -3.65 -17.09
N ILE A 283 22.78 -2.58 -16.89
CA ILE A 283 22.36 -1.19 -17.17
C ILE A 283 23.41 -0.56 -18.06
N ASP A 284 23.04 -0.25 -19.29
CA ASP A 284 23.95 0.25 -20.34
C ASP A 284 25.21 -0.63 -20.50
N GLY A 285 25.01 -1.95 -20.52
CA GLY A 285 26.09 -2.93 -20.68
C GLY A 285 26.93 -3.18 -19.42
N LYS A 286 26.66 -2.49 -18.30
CA LYS A 286 27.36 -2.69 -17.03
C LYS A 286 26.50 -3.42 -16.02
N ILE A 287 27.08 -4.42 -15.35
CA ILE A 287 26.43 -5.10 -14.23
C ILE A 287 26.36 -4.16 -13.03
N LYS A 288 25.19 -4.06 -12.41
CA LYS A 288 24.94 -3.35 -11.16
C LYS A 288 24.17 -4.25 -10.21
N SER A 289 24.68 -4.33 -8.97
CA SER A 289 24.09 -5.12 -7.90
C SER A 289 23.47 -4.23 -6.84
N TYR A 290 22.29 -4.60 -6.37
CA TYR A 290 21.55 -3.92 -5.31
C TYR A 290 21.25 -4.90 -4.18
N LYS A 291 21.49 -4.47 -2.93
CA LYS A 291 21.21 -5.27 -1.73
C LYS A 291 20.56 -4.42 -0.66
N TRP A 292 19.49 -4.93 -0.07
CA TRP A 292 18.83 -4.31 1.08
C TRP A 292 18.15 -5.37 1.95
N SER A 293 17.66 -4.97 3.12
CA SER A 293 16.98 -5.90 4.03
C SER A 293 15.79 -5.25 4.72
N PHE A 294 14.87 -6.07 5.23
CA PHE A 294 13.72 -5.63 6.01
C PHE A 294 13.29 -6.71 7.01
N GLU A 295 12.52 -6.30 8.00
CA GLU A 295 11.99 -7.14 9.08
C GLU A 295 10.46 -7.16 8.99
N VAL A 296 9.91 -8.37 9.06
CA VAL A 296 8.47 -8.63 9.10
C VAL A 296 7.97 -8.38 10.53
N GLU A 297 6.73 -7.90 10.65
CA GLU A 297 6.11 -7.58 11.94
C GLU A 297 6.38 -8.61 13.04
N ASP A 298 6.73 -8.08 14.21
CA ASP A 298 7.30 -8.85 15.31
C ASP A 298 6.35 -9.92 15.84
N LYS A 299 6.95 -11.00 16.35
CA LYS A 299 6.25 -12.14 16.96
C LYS A 299 5.92 -11.92 18.45
N TYR A 300 5.73 -10.67 18.89
CA TYR A 300 5.33 -10.39 20.29
C TYR A 300 3.97 -11.04 20.65
N ILE A 301 3.17 -11.35 19.63
CA ILE A 301 1.92 -12.08 19.75
C ILE A 301 2.16 -13.54 19.35
N PRO A 302 1.80 -14.53 20.20
CA PRO A 302 1.93 -15.94 19.86
C PRO A 302 1.09 -16.30 18.63
N VAL A 303 1.72 -17.00 17.68
CA VAL A 303 1.10 -17.41 16.41
C VAL A 303 0.80 -18.91 16.44
N ILE A 304 -0.44 -19.27 16.18
CA ILE A 304 -0.90 -20.65 15.98
C ILE A 304 -1.01 -20.90 14.49
N ASN A 305 -0.20 -21.82 13.98
CA ASN A 305 -0.23 -22.23 12.58
C ASN A 305 -1.23 -23.37 12.40
N VAL A 306 -2.32 -23.09 11.68
CA VAL A 306 -3.33 -24.08 11.30
C VAL A 306 -2.96 -24.68 9.95
N ILE A 307 -2.62 -25.96 9.96
CA ILE A 307 -2.31 -26.77 8.78
C ILE A 307 -3.50 -27.68 8.51
N GLY A 308 -4.00 -27.70 7.26
CA GLY A 308 -5.15 -28.52 6.87
C GLY A 308 -6.51 -27.98 7.34
N ASN A 309 -7.59 -28.70 7.06
CA ASN A 309 -8.96 -28.21 7.26
C ASN A 309 -9.48 -28.33 8.70
N LYS A 310 -8.83 -29.13 9.54
CA LYS A 310 -9.25 -29.41 10.92
C LYS A 310 -8.05 -29.42 11.85
N GLY A 311 -8.27 -29.10 13.12
CA GLY A 311 -7.21 -29.16 14.12
C GLY A 311 -7.69 -28.88 15.53
N LYS A 312 -6.90 -29.32 16.52
CA LYS A 312 -7.07 -28.99 17.93
C LYS A 312 -5.82 -28.28 18.41
N TYR A 313 -5.98 -27.13 19.05
CA TYR A 313 -4.87 -26.31 19.55
C TYR A 313 -5.11 -25.90 20.99
N TYR A 314 -4.04 -25.73 21.75
CA TYR A 314 -4.10 -25.32 23.15
C TYR A 314 -3.66 -23.87 23.29
N ILE A 315 -4.39 -23.10 24.10
CA ILE A 315 -4.14 -21.68 24.33
C ILE A 315 -4.30 -21.35 25.81
N LYS A 316 -3.55 -20.35 26.28
CA LYS A 316 -3.72 -19.80 27.63
C LYS A 316 -4.82 -18.73 27.62
N PRO A 317 -5.58 -18.58 28.71
CA PRO A 317 -6.59 -17.53 28.81
C PRO A 317 -5.94 -16.14 28.89
N ASN A 318 -6.67 -15.11 28.47
CA ASN A 318 -6.29 -13.69 28.52
C ASN A 318 -5.06 -13.30 27.68
N ILE A 319 -4.57 -14.20 26.83
CA ILE A 319 -3.50 -13.91 25.86
C ILE A 319 -4.13 -13.67 24.49
N THR A 320 -3.64 -12.65 23.79
CA THR A 320 -3.96 -12.44 22.38
C THR A 320 -3.13 -13.39 21.52
N TYR A 321 -3.77 -14.13 20.64
CA TYR A 321 -3.15 -15.01 19.66
C TYR A 321 -3.42 -14.52 18.24
N LEU A 322 -2.47 -14.76 17.35
CA LEU A 322 -2.72 -14.79 15.90
C LEU A 322 -2.96 -16.23 15.48
N ILE A 323 -4.10 -16.49 14.85
CA ILE A 323 -4.42 -17.82 14.31
C ILE A 323 -4.24 -17.73 12.80
N TYR A 324 -3.09 -18.17 12.32
CA TYR A 324 -2.77 -18.17 10.92
C TYR A 324 -3.19 -19.49 10.27
N PHE A 325 -4.10 -19.40 9.30
CA PHE A 325 -4.54 -20.54 8.50
C PHE A 325 -3.70 -20.59 7.23
N LYS A 326 -2.72 -21.50 7.19
CA LYS A 326 -1.91 -21.69 5.98
C LYS A 326 -2.82 -22.03 4.80
N PRO A 327 -2.82 -21.26 3.69
CA PRO A 327 -3.71 -21.49 2.55
C PRO A 327 -3.67 -22.95 2.07
N LEU A 328 -4.83 -23.55 1.76
CA LEU A 328 -4.91 -24.89 1.17
C LEU A 328 -4.49 -24.91 -0.30
N ASN A 329 -4.66 -23.77 -0.98
CA ASN A 329 -4.31 -23.54 -2.37
C ASN A 329 -4.06 -22.03 -2.59
N LYS A 330 -3.64 -21.65 -3.81
CA LYS A 330 -3.27 -20.27 -4.18
C LYS A 330 -4.39 -19.23 -4.00
N ASN A 331 -5.66 -19.64 -3.93
CA ASN A 331 -6.83 -18.77 -3.84
C ASN A 331 -7.62 -18.94 -2.52
N ASP A 332 -7.05 -19.61 -1.51
CA ASP A 332 -7.73 -19.88 -0.25
C ASP A 332 -7.67 -18.68 0.71
N LYS A 333 -8.57 -17.71 0.54
CA LYS A 333 -8.84 -16.63 1.51
C LYS A 333 -9.88 -17.08 2.55
N LEU A 334 -9.68 -16.70 3.81
CA LEU A 334 -10.66 -16.97 4.86
C LEU A 334 -11.92 -16.12 4.66
N SER A 335 -13.08 -16.75 4.81
CA SER A 335 -14.40 -16.13 4.72
C SER A 335 -15.37 -16.85 5.66
N ASP A 336 -16.53 -16.24 5.91
CA ASP A 336 -17.62 -16.82 6.71
C ASP A 336 -17.21 -17.22 8.13
N LEU A 337 -16.44 -16.37 8.82
CA LEU A 337 -16.05 -16.61 10.21
C LEU A 337 -17.27 -16.77 11.11
N LYS A 338 -17.40 -17.97 11.70
CA LYS A 338 -18.39 -18.33 12.73
C LYS A 338 -17.68 -19.00 13.89
N TYR A 339 -18.25 -18.91 15.09
CA TYR A 339 -17.68 -19.56 16.27
C TYR A 339 -18.75 -20.03 17.25
N GLU A 340 -18.44 -21.10 17.99
CA GLU A 340 -19.32 -21.73 18.98
C GLU A 340 -18.55 -21.97 20.29
N PHE A 341 -19.14 -21.59 21.43
CA PHE A 341 -18.60 -21.86 22.76
C PHE A 341 -19.73 -22.10 23.77
N ARG A 342 -19.39 -22.77 24.88
CA ARG A 342 -20.33 -23.03 26.00
C ARG A 342 -20.08 -22.09 27.16
N ARG A 343 -21.06 -22.00 28.08
CA ARG A 343 -20.99 -21.18 29.31
C ARG A 343 -19.66 -21.37 30.06
N GLY A 344 -19.06 -20.25 30.48
CA GLY A 344 -17.77 -20.22 31.18
C GLY A 344 -16.56 -19.92 30.29
N LEU A 345 -16.79 -19.48 29.05
CA LEU A 345 -15.81 -18.89 28.13
C LEU A 345 -16.36 -17.54 27.66
N THR A 346 -15.50 -16.54 27.56
CA THR A 346 -15.82 -15.20 27.04
C THR A 346 -14.88 -14.86 25.89
N ILE A 347 -15.44 -14.36 24.79
CA ILE A 347 -14.67 -13.83 23.66
C ILE A 347 -14.39 -12.36 23.93
N ASN A 348 -13.15 -12.04 24.30
CA ASN A 348 -12.74 -10.66 24.54
C ASN A 348 -12.50 -9.92 23.22
N LYS A 349 -11.93 -10.61 22.22
CA LYS A 349 -11.67 -10.08 20.88
C LYS A 349 -11.62 -11.21 19.86
N ILE A 350 -12.30 -11.07 18.72
CA ILE A 350 -12.12 -11.96 17.57
C ILE A 350 -12.37 -11.20 16.26
N GLY A 351 -11.57 -11.48 15.24
CA GLY A 351 -11.80 -10.95 13.89
C GLY A 351 -10.60 -11.14 12.98
N TYR A 352 -10.73 -10.66 11.74
CA TYR A 352 -9.67 -10.74 10.74
C TYR A 352 -8.55 -9.74 11.05
N LYS A 353 -7.31 -10.23 11.05
CA LYS A 353 -6.10 -9.40 10.97
C LYS A 353 -5.71 -9.15 9.51
N ASP A 354 -5.89 -10.16 8.67
CA ASP A 354 -5.64 -10.15 7.22
C ASP A 354 -6.42 -11.31 6.57
N ALA A 355 -6.24 -11.54 5.27
CA ALA A 355 -6.97 -12.57 4.51
C ALA A 355 -6.88 -14.00 5.07
N ASN A 356 -5.84 -14.34 5.84
CA ASN A 356 -5.61 -15.71 6.34
C ASN A 356 -5.28 -15.79 7.83
N THR A 357 -5.39 -14.69 8.56
CA THR A 357 -5.04 -14.63 9.98
C THR A 357 -6.17 -14.00 10.78
N LEU A 358 -6.57 -14.66 11.86
CA LEU A 358 -7.48 -14.10 12.84
C LEU A 358 -6.70 -13.58 14.05
N TYR A 359 -7.11 -12.46 14.63
CA TYR A 359 -6.77 -12.15 16.02
C TYR A 359 -7.79 -12.80 16.94
N LEU A 360 -7.34 -13.34 18.07
CA LEU A 360 -8.20 -13.92 19.08
C LEU A 360 -7.70 -13.58 20.48
N ASN A 361 -8.58 -13.12 21.35
CA ASN A 361 -8.35 -13.08 22.79
C ASN A 361 -9.59 -13.63 23.49
N ILE A 362 -9.40 -14.64 24.33
CA ILE A 362 -10.48 -15.27 25.10
C ILE A 362 -10.10 -15.42 26.56
N SER A 363 -11.11 -15.42 27.42
CA SER A 363 -10.99 -15.73 28.83
C SER A 363 -11.91 -16.90 29.18
N GLY A 364 -11.56 -17.67 30.21
CA GLY A 364 -12.37 -18.81 30.62
C GLY A 364 -11.61 -19.81 31.47
N LYS A 365 -12.34 -20.80 31.99
CA LYS A 365 -11.76 -21.88 32.80
C LYS A 365 -10.99 -22.89 31.94
N ASN A 366 -10.05 -23.60 32.56
CA ASN A 366 -9.32 -24.71 31.94
C ASN A 366 -10.28 -25.74 31.31
N ASN A 367 -9.86 -26.36 30.19
CA ASN A 367 -10.59 -27.30 29.35
C ASN A 367 -11.84 -26.77 28.62
N LYS A 368 -12.14 -25.47 28.71
CA LYS A 368 -13.19 -24.86 27.87
C LYS A 368 -12.75 -24.81 26.42
N LYS A 369 -13.71 -25.03 25.52
CA LYS A 369 -13.47 -25.19 24.08
C LYS A 369 -14.16 -24.09 23.30
N LEU A 370 -13.41 -23.45 22.41
CA LEU A 370 -13.93 -22.57 21.36
C LEU A 370 -13.79 -23.31 20.03
N LYS A 371 -14.90 -23.50 19.32
CA LYS A 371 -14.86 -24.01 17.95
C LYS A 371 -14.91 -22.82 16.99
N ILE A 372 -13.99 -22.78 16.03
CA ILE A 372 -13.95 -21.77 14.98
C ILE A 372 -14.24 -22.47 13.66
N TYR A 373 -15.15 -21.87 12.90
CA TYR A 373 -15.59 -22.29 11.59
C TYR A 373 -15.31 -21.18 10.59
N THR A 374 -14.75 -21.54 9.45
CA THR A 374 -14.74 -20.71 8.24
C THR A 374 -15.35 -21.55 7.11
N LYS A 375 -15.52 -20.98 5.92
CA LYS A 375 -16.06 -21.70 4.76
C LYS A 375 -15.50 -23.12 4.59
N ASN A 376 -14.17 -23.26 4.69
CA ASN A 376 -13.47 -24.53 4.44
C ASN A 376 -12.75 -25.12 5.68
N ARG A 377 -12.77 -24.44 6.83
CA ARG A 377 -11.96 -24.82 8.00
C ARG A 377 -12.79 -24.98 9.27
N ARG A 378 -12.40 -25.93 10.12
CA ARG A 378 -13.04 -26.21 11.41
C ARG A 378 -11.99 -26.57 12.45
N ILE A 379 -11.63 -25.63 13.31
CA ILE A 379 -10.65 -25.88 14.39
C ILE A 379 -11.31 -25.80 15.76
N THR A 380 -10.68 -26.43 16.75
CA THR A 380 -11.05 -26.30 18.17
C THR A 380 -9.87 -25.78 18.96
N LEU A 381 -10.07 -24.68 19.67
CA LEU A 381 -9.12 -24.15 20.64
C LEU A 381 -9.55 -24.54 22.04
N ILE A 382 -8.60 -25.00 22.84
CA ILE A 382 -8.84 -25.50 24.20
C ILE A 382 -8.02 -24.65 25.17
N ILE A 383 -8.68 -24.06 26.16
CA ILE A 383 -8.01 -23.31 27.23
C ILE A 383 -7.23 -24.30 28.09
N LYS A 384 -5.92 -24.08 28.24
CA LYS A 384 -5.02 -24.83 29.10
C LYS A 384 -3.99 -23.86 29.71
N ASP A 385 -3.94 -23.81 31.04
CA ASP A 385 -3.01 -22.94 31.79
C ASP A 385 -1.57 -23.43 31.74
#